data_AF-A0A9E3EUC0-F1
#
_entry.id   AF-A0A9E3EUC0-F1
#
_cell.length_a   1.000
_cell.length_b   1.000
_cell.length_c   1.000
_cell.angle_alpha   90.00
_cell.angle_beta   90.00
_cell.angle_gamma   90.00
#
_symmetry.space_group_name_H-M   'P 1'
#
loop_
_entity.id
_entity.type
_entity.pdbx_description
1 polymer ?
#
loop_
_entity_poly.entity_id
_entity_poly.type
_entity_poly.pdbx_seq_one_letter_code
_entity_poly.pdbx_strand_id
1 'polypeptide(L)'
;MLYGFIGRVTAAPQLKEALDVGSQRTRLIADRVSKATLANADGFSLPTVPGEPGSTEAGVVDLESEMVSLADEQIRFEATSKLLEKSYQQLRTSLRGR
;
A
#
# COMPACT_ATOMS: atom_id res chain seq x y z
N MET A 1 -8.12 -9.26 -25.18
CA MET A 1 -9.47 -8.79 -24.76
C MET A 1 -9.68 -9.09 -23.27
N LEU A 2 -9.23 -8.18 -22.38
CA LEU A 2 -9.29 -8.38 -20.91
C LEU A 2 -10.47 -7.64 -20.23
N TYR A 3 -11.28 -6.91 -21.00
CA TYR A 3 -12.32 -6.01 -20.46
C TYR A 3 -13.58 -6.72 -19.96
N GLY A 4 -13.76 -8.03 -20.24
CA GLY A 4 -14.94 -8.81 -19.81
C GLY A 4 -14.65 -9.88 -18.76
N PHE A 5 -13.38 -10.19 -18.49
CA PHE A 5 -13.00 -11.28 -17.57
C PHE A 5 -13.04 -10.81 -16.11
N ILE A 6 -12.51 -9.60 -15.87
CA ILE A 6 -12.40 -9.02 -14.52
C ILE A 6 -13.78 -8.81 -13.88
N GLY A 7 -14.82 -8.46 -14.63
CA GLY A 7 -16.18 -8.34 -14.09
C GLY A 7 -16.93 -9.66 -13.85
N ARG A 8 -16.45 -10.79 -14.40
CA ARG A 8 -17.14 -12.10 -14.31
C ARG A 8 -16.57 -13.03 -13.25
N VAL A 9 -15.24 -13.03 -13.08
CA VAL A 9 -14.55 -13.91 -12.10
C VAL A 9 -13.96 -13.16 -10.92
N THR A 10 -13.85 -11.83 -10.97
CA THR A 10 -13.34 -11.05 -9.83
C THR A 10 -14.52 -10.46 -9.05
N ALA A 11 -14.69 -10.90 -7.80
CA ALA A 11 -15.77 -10.42 -6.95
C ALA A 11 -15.39 -9.06 -6.35
N ALA A 12 -16.29 -8.06 -6.45
CA ALA A 12 -16.08 -6.73 -5.87
C ALA A 12 -15.69 -6.75 -4.37
N PRO A 13 -16.21 -7.66 -3.51
CA PRO A 13 -15.73 -7.79 -2.14
C PRO A 13 -14.25 -8.15 -2.03
N GLN A 14 -13.72 -9.02 -2.89
CA GLN A 14 -12.32 -9.42 -2.89
C GLN A 14 -11.40 -8.27 -3.28
N LEU A 15 -11.83 -7.43 -4.23
CA LEU A 15 -11.09 -6.24 -4.64
C LEU A 15 -11.04 -5.19 -3.54
N LYS A 16 -12.14 -5.01 -2.81
CA LYS A 16 -12.18 -4.13 -1.65
C LYS A 16 -11.27 -4.64 -0.54
N GLU A 17 -11.33 -5.92 -0.20
CA GLU A 17 -10.47 -6.53 0.81
C GLU A 17 -8.99 -6.39 0.45
N ALA A 18 -8.63 -6.64 -0.82
CA ALA A 18 -7.28 -6.43 -1.31
C ALA A 18 -6.84 -4.96 -1.21
N LEU A 19 -7.74 -4.01 -1.49
CA LEU A 19 -7.48 -2.58 -1.34
C LEU A 19 -7.26 -2.17 0.12
N ASP A 20 -8.06 -2.71 1.04
CA ASP A 20 -7.95 -2.45 2.47
C ASP A 20 -6.60 -2.96 3.00
N VAL A 21 -6.20 -4.18 2.63
CA VAL A 21 -4.87 -4.74 2.96
C VAL A 21 -3.75 -3.91 2.35
N GLY A 22 -3.87 -3.51 1.08
CA GLY A 22 -2.90 -2.63 0.42
C GLY A 22 -2.72 -1.31 1.16
N SER A 23 -3.83 -0.68 1.59
CA SER A 23 -3.80 0.59 2.33
C SER A 23 -3.05 0.49 3.66
N GLN A 24 -3.18 -0.64 4.37
CA GLN A 24 -2.46 -0.90 5.60
C GLN A 24 -0.97 -1.08 5.33
N ARG A 25 -0.60 -1.84 4.29
CA ARG A 25 0.80 -2.06 3.90
C ARG A 25 1.49 -0.77 3.48
N THR A 26 0.85 0.06 2.66
CA THR A 26 1.41 1.38 2.26
C THR A 26 1.74 2.23 3.49
N ARG A 27 0.86 2.25 4.50
CA ARG A 27 1.08 3.02 5.74
C ARG A 27 2.26 2.47 6.55
N LEU A 28 2.36 1.15 6.69
CA LEU A 28 3.47 0.53 7.42
C LEU A 28 4.81 0.75 6.73
N ILE A 29 4.88 0.60 5.41
CA ILE A 29 6.11 0.83 4.65
C ILE A 29 6.49 2.31 4.70
N ALA A 30 5.52 3.22 4.56
CA ALA A 30 5.77 4.66 4.69
C ALA A 30 6.30 5.04 6.08
N ASP A 31 5.81 4.41 7.15
CA ASP A 31 6.33 4.60 8.52
C ASP A 31 7.76 4.05 8.68
N ARG A 32 8.10 2.93 8.03
CA ARG A 32 9.48 2.43 8.02
C ARG A 32 10.42 3.34 7.23
N VAL A 33 10.01 3.80 6.05
CA VAL A 33 10.78 4.75 5.24
C VAL A 33 11.00 6.05 6.01
N SER A 34 9.98 6.62 6.65
CA SER A 34 10.12 7.88 7.41
C SER A 34 11.11 7.74 8.58
N LYS A 35 11.04 6.64 9.33
CA LYS A 35 11.98 6.34 10.42
C LYS A 35 13.41 6.13 9.91
N ALA A 36 13.57 5.40 8.79
CA ALA A 36 14.87 5.19 8.16
C ALA A 36 15.48 6.49 7.60
N THR A 37 14.66 7.40 7.08
CA THR A 37 15.15 8.72 6.64
C THR A 37 15.61 9.60 7.81
N LEU A 38 14.95 9.50 8.96
CA LEU A 38 15.33 10.26 10.16
C LEU A 38 16.66 9.75 10.76
N ALA A 39 16.93 8.45 10.67
CA ALA A 39 18.18 7.85 11.15
C ALA A 39 19.39 8.14 10.25
N ASN A 40 19.18 8.40 8.94
CA ASN A 40 20.24 8.67 7.95
C ASN A 40 20.55 10.17 7.75
N ALA A 41 19.83 11.08 8.41
CA ALA A 41 20.08 12.51 8.35
C ALA A 41 20.66 13.02 9.68
N ASP A 42 21.72 13.83 9.62
CA ASP A 42 22.41 14.51 10.74
C ASP A 42 21.52 15.49 11.56
N GLY A 43 20.20 15.34 11.55
CA GLY A 43 19.25 16.26 12.16
C GLY A 43 18.13 15.53 12.89
N PHE A 44 18.25 15.47 14.22
CA PHE A 44 17.25 15.01 15.19
C PHE A 44 17.18 13.48 15.43
N SER A 45 18.22 12.93 16.06
CA SER A 45 18.12 11.66 16.78
C SER A 45 17.48 11.90 18.16
N LEU A 46 16.30 11.33 18.42
CA LEU A 46 15.82 11.17 19.79
C LEU A 46 16.83 10.32 20.58
N PRO A 47 17.21 10.68 21.82
CA PRO A 47 18.11 9.86 22.61
C PRO A 47 17.46 8.49 22.81
N THR A 48 18.08 7.45 22.25
CA THR A 48 17.60 6.08 22.36
C THR A 48 17.73 5.62 23.81
N VAL A 49 16.62 5.55 24.54
CA VAL A 49 16.56 4.82 25.80
C VAL A 49 16.58 3.32 25.44
N PRO A 50 17.52 2.54 26.00
CA PRO A 50 17.59 1.11 25.71
C PRO A 50 16.30 0.44 26.19
N GLY A 51 15.60 -0.24 25.29
CA GLY A 51 14.36 -0.97 25.57
C GLY A 51 13.06 -0.35 25.03
N GLU A 52 13.10 0.82 24.37
CA GLU A 52 11.92 1.34 23.67
C GLU A 52 11.79 0.80 22.22
N PRO A 53 10.55 0.58 21.74
CA PRO A 53 10.29 0.20 20.36
C PRO A 53 10.65 1.37 19.43
N GLY A 54 11.80 1.26 18.76
CA GLY A 54 12.40 2.34 17.97
C GLY A 54 13.88 2.58 18.27
N SER A 55 14.46 1.90 19.26
CA SER A 55 15.91 1.79 19.41
C SER A 55 16.52 1.20 18.12
N THR A 56 17.58 1.82 17.63
CA THR A 56 18.30 1.55 16.37
C THR A 56 19.02 0.19 16.33
N GLU A 57 18.55 -0.80 17.11
CA GLU A 57 18.95 -2.20 17.00
C GLU A 57 18.17 -2.95 15.90
N ALA A 58 17.16 -2.33 15.28
CA ALA A 58 16.64 -2.79 14.01
C ALA A 58 17.70 -2.47 12.94
N GLY A 59 18.52 -3.48 12.61
CA GLY A 59 19.70 -3.36 11.75
C GLY A 59 19.49 -2.51 10.51
N VAL A 60 20.56 -1.83 10.09
CA VAL A 60 20.67 -0.90 8.95
C VAL A 60 19.58 -1.17 7.91
N VAL A 61 18.48 -0.43 8.03
CA VAL A 61 17.36 -0.54 7.09
C VAL A 61 17.86 0.01 5.76
N ASP A 62 17.90 -0.84 4.74
CA ASP A 62 18.23 -0.42 3.39
C ASP A 62 17.10 0.45 2.84
N LEU A 63 17.29 1.76 2.98
CA LEU A 63 16.32 2.78 2.58
C LEU A 63 15.96 2.68 1.09
N GLU A 64 16.92 2.33 0.23
CA GLU A 64 16.67 2.19 -1.21
C GLU A 64 15.67 1.06 -1.46
N SER A 65 15.85 -0.08 -0.79
CA SER A 65 14.92 -1.22 -0.88
C SER A 65 13.51 -0.89 -0.38
N GLU A 66 13.39 -0.15 0.72
CA GLU A 66 12.10 0.24 1.30
C GLU A 66 11.38 1.29 0.42
N MET A 67 12.12 2.21 -0.20
CA MET A 67 11.56 3.16 -1.17
C MET A 67 11.05 2.45 -2.44
N VAL A 68 11.76 1.44 -2.93
CA VAL A 68 11.29 0.60 -4.06
C VAL A 68 10.04 -0.17 -3.66
N SER A 69 10.02 -0.77 -2.47
CA SER A 69 8.83 -1.47 -1.97
C SER A 69 7.64 -0.54 -1.80
N LEU A 70 7.86 0.72 -1.37
CA LEU A 70 6.81 1.72 -1.25
C LEU A 70 6.22 2.08 -2.61
N ALA A 71 7.08 2.29 -3.62
CA ALA A 71 6.65 2.61 -4.98
C ALA A 71 5.82 1.48 -5.61
N ASP A 72 6.24 0.23 -5.45
CA ASP A 72 5.48 -0.93 -5.97
C ASP A 72 4.10 -1.04 -5.29
N GLU A 73 4.02 -0.88 -3.97
CA GLU A 73 2.73 -0.90 -3.27
C GLU A 73 1.82 0.27 -3.65
N GLN A 74 2.37 1.46 -3.93
CA GLN A 74 1.57 2.58 -4.45
C GLN A 74 0.95 2.27 -5.81
N ILE A 75 1.72 1.67 -6.74
CA ILE A 75 1.22 1.28 -8.06
C ILE A 75 0.13 0.21 -7.92
N ARG A 76 0.33 -0.78 -7.05
CA ARG A 76 -0.68 -1.84 -6.80
C ARG A 76 -1.95 -1.28 -6.19
N PHE A 77 -1.84 -0.36 -5.23
CA PHE A 77 -2.99 0.32 -4.63
C PHE A 77 -3.78 1.11 -5.68
N GLU A 78 -3.10 1.89 -6.53
CA GLU A 78 -3.75 2.66 -7.60
C GLU A 78 -4.42 1.74 -8.64
N ALA A 79 -3.76 0.66 -9.03
CA ALA A 79 -4.35 -0.31 -9.96
C ALA A 79 -5.61 -0.97 -9.37
N THR A 80 -5.57 -1.38 -8.10
CA THR A 80 -6.67 -2.06 -7.42
C THR A 80 -7.86 -1.12 -7.21
N SER A 81 -7.62 0.14 -6.84
CA SER A 81 -8.66 1.15 -6.68
C SER A 81 -9.38 1.46 -8.01
N LYS A 82 -8.64 1.67 -9.11
CA LYS A 82 -9.23 1.88 -10.45
C LYS A 82 -10.02 0.67 -10.92
N LEU A 83 -9.54 -0.54 -10.63
CA LEU A 83 -10.24 -1.76 -10.99
C LEU A 83 -11.56 -1.90 -10.20
N LEU A 84 -11.54 -1.62 -8.90
CA LEU A 84 -12.73 -1.60 -8.05
C LEU A 84 -13.75 -0.57 -8.54
N GLU A 85 -13.32 0.66 -8.84
CA GLU A 85 -14.18 1.72 -9.39
C GLU A 85 -14.90 1.24 -10.66
N LYS A 86 -14.14 0.68 -11.60
CA LYS A 86 -14.67 0.19 -12.88
C LYS A 86 -15.64 -0.98 -12.69
N SER A 87 -15.37 -1.86 -11.72
CA SER A 87 -16.27 -2.97 -11.39
C SER A 87 -17.64 -2.47 -10.90
N TYR A 88 -17.66 -1.45 -10.05
CA TYR A 88 -18.90 -0.82 -9.58
C TYR A 88 -19.63 -0.06 -10.70
N GLN A 89 -18.89 0.65 -11.56
CA GLN A 89 -19.49 1.30 -12.74
C GLN A 89 -20.17 0.30 -13.67
N GLN A 90 -19.54 -0.85 -13.90
CA GLN A 90 -20.11 -1.93 -14.73
C GLN A 90 -21.36 -2.53 -14.10
N LEU A 91 -21.35 -2.82 -12.79
CA LEU A 91 -22.53 -3.28 -12.05
C LEU A 91 -23.68 -2.27 -12.14
N ARG A 92 -23.40 -0.98 -11.93
CA ARG A 92 -24.40 0.09 -12.02
C ARG A 92 -25.02 0.17 -13.42
N THR A 93 -24.20 0.04 -14.47
CA THR A 93 -24.68 0.08 -15.86
C THR A 93 -25.54 -1.14 -16.18
N SER A 94 -25.12 -2.33 -15.73
CA SER A 94 -25.88 -3.57 -15.91
C SER A 94 -27.23 -3.57 -15.20
N LEU A 95 -27.36 -2.88 -14.06
CA LEU A 95 -28.61 -2.75 -13.32
C LEU A 95 -29.58 -1.76 -13.98
N ARG A 96 -29.06 -0.69 -14.61
CA ARG A 96 -29.88 0.36 -15.24
C ARG A 96 -30.38 0.01 -16.63
N GLY A 97 -29.75 -0.97 -17.29
CA GLY A 97 -30.14 -1.48 -18.60
C GLY A 97 -31.13 -2.66 -18.56
N ARG A 98 -31.60 -3.06 -17.37
CA ARG A 98 -32.73 -3.98 -17.16
C ARG A 98 -33.95 -3.18 -16.74
#